data_AF-A0A7X5DDH7-F1
#
_entry.id   AF-A0A7X5DDH7-F1
#
_cell.length_a   1.000
_cell.length_b   1.000
_cell.length_c   1.000
_cell.angle_alpha   90.00
_cell.angle_beta   90.00
_cell.angle_gamma   90.00
#
_symmetry.space_group_name_H-M   'P 1'
#
loop_
_entity.id
_entity.type
_entity.pdbx_description
1 polymer ?
#
loop_
_entity_poly.entity_id
_entity_poly.type
_entity_poly.pdbx_seq_one_letter_code
_entity_poly.pdbx_strand_id
1 'polypeptide(L)'
;MATFKHISSKNADYGAAEQYLTFEHDEFTMKPTLDKNGRLLPRDDYRISSLNCGGEDFAIACMRSNLKYGKNQKREDVKSHHYIISFDPRDAPDNGLTVDRAQQLGEQFCREHFPGHQALVCTHPDGHNHSGNIHVHIVINSLRIEEVPLLPYMERPADTREGCKHRCTDAAMEYFKAEVMEMCHRENLYQIDLLHGSKNRITEREYWAKRKGQAALDKENASLAATGEPPKLTKFETDKEKLRRTIRAALSSAISFEDFSGKLLQQGVTVKESRGRLSYLTPDRTKPITARKLGDDFDRAAILEALTINAQNAARAAETPAPKQEYPHSIKDRLQRNSAAINAPKNDGVQRMVDIAAKRAEGKGKGYEKWASLHNLKQMAATMSVYEESGFSSPEELEAALAAASAELSNVHAELKAVESTLREKKDLQKQLLAYIKTKPA
;
A
#
# COMPACT_ATOMS: atom_id res chain seq x y z
N MET A 1 4.09 7.85 1.20
CA MET A 1 4.84 6.59 1.18
C MET A 1 5.59 6.55 -0.14
N ALA A 2 6.79 5.96 -0.18
CA ALA A 2 7.61 5.97 -1.38
C ALA A 2 6.92 5.33 -2.59
N THR A 3 6.89 6.01 -3.73
CA THR A 3 6.29 5.55 -4.99
C THR A 3 7.29 5.60 -6.14
N PHE A 4 7.14 4.68 -7.10
CA PHE A 4 7.96 4.61 -8.30
C PHE A 4 7.11 4.77 -9.57
N LYS A 5 7.51 5.68 -10.47
CA LYS A 5 6.91 5.90 -11.79
C LYS A 5 7.95 5.75 -12.90
N HIS A 6 7.51 5.39 -14.09
CA HIS A 6 8.30 5.42 -15.33
C HIS A 6 7.51 6.12 -16.46
N ILE A 7 8.20 6.94 -17.24
CA ILE A 7 7.69 7.61 -18.44
C ILE A 7 8.74 7.45 -19.55
N SER A 8 8.33 6.97 -20.73
CA SER A 8 9.20 6.94 -21.92
C SER A 8 9.01 8.22 -22.75
N SER A 9 10.08 8.97 -22.98
CA SER A 9 10.06 10.21 -23.77
C SER A 9 10.45 9.96 -25.23
N LYS A 10 9.79 10.70 -26.13
CA LYS A 10 10.14 10.79 -27.56
C LYS A 10 10.60 12.20 -27.96
N ASN A 11 10.82 13.09 -26.98
CA ASN A 11 11.27 14.45 -27.26
C ASN A 11 12.70 14.42 -27.82
N ALA A 12 12.93 15.09 -28.95
CA ALA A 12 14.25 15.21 -29.57
C ALA A 12 15.16 16.19 -28.82
N ASP A 13 14.56 17.15 -28.11
CA ASP A 13 15.26 18.01 -27.17
C ASP A 13 15.48 17.26 -25.84
N TYR A 14 16.74 17.00 -25.52
CA TYR A 14 17.18 16.43 -24.25
C TYR A 14 17.34 17.50 -23.15
N GLY A 15 17.61 18.75 -23.52
CA GLY A 15 17.73 19.88 -22.58
C GLY A 15 16.38 20.27 -21.98
N ALA A 16 15.28 20.04 -22.71
CA ALA A 16 13.93 20.14 -22.17
C ALA A 16 13.68 19.24 -20.95
N ALA A 17 14.44 18.15 -20.76
CA ALA A 17 14.36 17.34 -19.55
C ALA A 17 15.01 18.06 -18.36
N GLU A 18 16.19 18.64 -18.54
CA GLU A 18 16.83 19.48 -17.51
C GLU A 18 15.96 20.70 -17.17
N GLN A 19 15.46 21.43 -18.18
CA GLN A 19 14.61 22.60 -17.97
C GLN A 19 13.32 22.29 -17.19
N TYR A 20 12.69 21.14 -17.45
CA TYR A 20 11.51 20.70 -16.70
C TYR A 20 11.81 20.48 -15.20
N LEU A 21 13.04 20.08 -14.89
CA LEU A 21 13.50 19.78 -13.54
C LEU A 21 13.97 21.04 -12.81
N THR A 22 14.80 21.87 -13.45
CA THR A 22 15.45 23.03 -12.81
C THR A 22 14.57 24.29 -12.73
N PHE A 23 13.48 24.38 -13.49
CA PHE A 23 12.55 25.52 -13.47
C PHE A 23 11.14 25.15 -13.00
N GLU A 24 10.46 26.11 -12.36
CA GLU A 24 9.05 25.99 -11.97
C GLU A 24 8.13 25.87 -13.18
N HIS A 25 6.99 25.19 -13.00
CA HIS A 25 5.96 25.00 -14.02
C HIS A 25 4.55 25.10 -13.43
N ASP A 26 3.63 25.78 -14.13
CA ASP A 26 2.21 25.82 -13.78
C ASP A 26 1.58 24.41 -13.86
N GLU A 27 1.02 23.95 -12.75
CA GLU A 27 0.49 22.59 -12.59
C GLU A 27 -0.64 22.24 -13.56
N PHE A 28 -1.44 23.22 -14.00
CA PHE A 28 -2.67 22.97 -14.74
C PHE A 28 -2.47 22.95 -16.26
N THR A 29 -1.46 23.67 -16.74
CA THR A 29 -1.08 23.83 -18.16
C THR A 29 0.26 23.20 -18.53
N MET A 30 1.08 22.80 -17.54
CA MET A 30 2.43 22.24 -17.70
C MET A 30 3.39 23.17 -18.47
N LYS A 31 3.19 24.49 -18.36
CA LYS A 31 4.07 25.51 -18.94
C LYS A 31 5.06 26.03 -17.88
N PRO A 32 6.29 26.43 -18.25
CA PRO A 32 7.20 27.06 -17.30
C PRO A 32 6.61 28.32 -16.67
N THR A 33 6.84 28.51 -15.38
CA THR A 33 6.51 29.75 -14.66
C THR A 33 7.50 30.84 -15.09
N LEU A 34 6.97 32.05 -15.33
CA LEU A 34 7.77 33.21 -15.72
C LEU A 34 7.76 34.29 -14.65
N ASP A 35 8.90 34.93 -14.43
CA ASP A 35 9.03 36.11 -13.60
C ASP A 35 8.35 37.34 -14.24
N LYS A 36 8.30 38.45 -13.49
CA LYS A 36 7.77 39.75 -13.95
C LYS A 36 8.48 40.35 -15.18
N ASN A 37 9.61 39.78 -15.60
CA ASN A 37 10.40 40.19 -16.76
C ASN A 37 10.30 39.18 -17.93
N GLY A 38 9.48 38.13 -17.80
CA GLY A 38 9.32 37.07 -18.81
C GLY A 38 10.43 36.01 -18.80
N ARG A 39 11.23 35.90 -17.74
CA ARG A 39 12.31 34.91 -17.59
C ARG A 39 11.81 33.66 -16.88
N LEU A 40 12.36 32.49 -17.20
CA LEU A 40 12.08 31.24 -16.47
C LEU A 40 12.42 31.40 -14.99
N LEU A 41 11.50 31.03 -14.11
CA LEU A 41 11.69 31.04 -12.65
C LEU A 41 12.35 29.72 -12.22
N PRO A 42 13.59 29.70 -11.68
CA PRO A 42 14.24 28.48 -11.21
C PRO A 42 13.53 27.92 -9.97
N ARG A 43 13.63 26.61 -9.72
CA ARG A 43 13.13 26.00 -8.48
C ARG A 43 14.05 26.32 -7.30
N ASP A 44 13.46 26.39 -6.11
CA ASP A 44 14.22 26.44 -4.85
C ASP A 44 14.74 25.06 -4.41
N ASP A 45 15.92 25.06 -3.80
CA ASP A 45 16.58 23.93 -3.12
C ASP A 45 16.64 22.59 -3.90
N TYR A 46 16.77 22.62 -5.22
CA TYR A 46 17.05 21.41 -6.00
C TYR A 46 18.52 20.95 -5.87
N ARG A 47 18.76 19.67 -6.17
CA ARG A 47 20.10 19.11 -6.46
C ARG A 47 20.06 18.45 -7.82
N ILE A 48 21.13 18.56 -8.60
CA ILE A 48 21.24 17.95 -9.93
C ILE A 48 22.65 17.41 -10.16
N SER A 49 22.77 16.27 -10.83
CA SER A 49 24.04 15.71 -11.28
C SER A 49 23.88 14.89 -12.56
N SER A 50 24.95 14.82 -13.34
CA SER A 50 25.05 13.99 -14.55
C SER A 50 25.94 12.77 -14.32
N LEU A 51 25.48 11.59 -14.73
CA LEU A 51 26.25 10.33 -14.65
C LEU A 51 26.58 9.83 -16.05
N ASN A 52 27.81 9.31 -16.22
CA ASN A 52 28.35 8.76 -17.46
C ASN A 52 28.38 9.75 -18.66
N CYS A 53 28.26 11.06 -18.40
CA CYS A 53 28.32 12.12 -19.41
C CYS A 53 29.73 12.67 -19.69
N GLY A 54 30.79 12.10 -19.09
CA GLY A 54 32.17 12.46 -19.40
C GLY A 54 32.61 13.88 -19.00
N GLY A 55 31.87 14.55 -18.12
CA GLY A 55 32.07 15.96 -17.78
C GLY A 55 31.36 16.94 -18.72
N GLU A 56 30.61 16.44 -19.71
CA GLU A 56 29.74 17.25 -20.57
C GLU A 56 28.31 17.34 -19.99
N ASP A 57 27.55 18.32 -20.46
CA ASP A 57 26.10 18.36 -20.28
C ASP A 57 25.44 17.06 -20.78
N PHE A 58 24.39 16.63 -20.07
CA PHE A 58 23.57 15.47 -20.40
C PHE A 58 22.99 15.53 -21.82
N ALA A 59 22.48 16.68 -22.28
CA ALA A 59 21.87 16.78 -23.61
C ALA A 59 22.92 16.66 -24.72
N ILE A 60 24.06 17.36 -24.61
CA ILE A 60 25.22 17.24 -25.51
C ILE A 60 25.75 15.81 -25.55
N ALA A 61 25.98 15.20 -24.38
CA ALA A 61 26.49 13.84 -24.26
C ALA A 61 25.53 12.82 -24.93
N CYS A 62 24.23 12.97 -24.71
CA CYS A 62 23.20 12.14 -25.34
C CYS A 62 23.15 12.35 -26.86
N MET A 63 23.18 13.58 -27.36
CA MET A 63 23.17 13.84 -28.80
C MET A 63 24.40 13.24 -29.50
N ARG A 64 25.58 13.34 -28.88
CA ARG A 64 26.83 12.75 -29.40
C ARG A 64 26.78 11.23 -29.44
N SER A 65 26.31 10.56 -28.39
CA SER A 65 26.22 9.09 -28.39
C SER A 65 25.19 8.60 -29.42
N ASN A 66 24.04 9.27 -29.53
CA ASN A 66 23.02 8.95 -30.52
C ASN A 66 23.50 9.09 -31.98
N LEU A 67 24.37 10.07 -32.25
CA LEU A 67 25.06 10.18 -33.53
C LEU A 67 26.07 9.04 -33.75
N LYS A 68 26.92 8.72 -32.76
CA LYS A 68 27.93 7.64 -32.83
C LYS A 68 27.36 6.29 -33.30
N TYR A 69 26.18 5.89 -32.80
CA TYR A 69 25.57 4.59 -33.15
C TYR A 69 24.38 4.68 -34.11
N GLY A 70 24.12 5.84 -34.71
CA GLY A 70 23.00 6.06 -35.63
C GLY A 70 21.62 5.77 -35.01
N LYS A 71 21.42 6.10 -33.73
CA LYS A 71 20.17 5.85 -32.98
C LYS A 71 19.41 7.15 -32.73
N ASN A 72 18.14 7.01 -32.31
CA ASN A 72 17.30 8.11 -31.83
C ASN A 72 17.05 9.23 -32.85
N GLN A 73 17.23 8.97 -34.14
CA GLN A 73 17.08 9.95 -35.22
C GLN A 73 15.61 10.19 -35.61
N LYS A 74 14.70 9.23 -35.36
CA LYS A 74 13.31 9.33 -35.82
C LYS A 74 12.42 10.04 -34.80
N ARG A 75 11.16 10.36 -35.17
CA ARG A 75 10.18 10.99 -34.27
C ARG A 75 9.48 9.97 -33.37
N GLU A 76 9.32 8.74 -33.87
CA GLU A 76 8.70 7.62 -33.16
C GLU A 76 9.64 6.89 -32.19
N ASP A 77 10.95 7.16 -32.26
CA ASP A 77 11.96 6.65 -31.32
C ASP A 77 11.64 7.08 -29.88
N VAL A 78 11.75 6.14 -28.94
CA VAL A 78 11.96 6.48 -27.52
C VAL A 78 13.42 6.89 -27.34
N LYS A 79 13.64 8.09 -26.79
CA LYS A 79 14.91 8.82 -26.76
C LYS A 79 15.49 8.94 -25.35
N SER A 80 14.64 9.10 -24.34
CA SER A 80 15.01 8.98 -22.93
C SER A 80 13.93 8.25 -22.13
N HIS A 81 14.33 7.68 -21.00
CA HIS A 81 13.42 7.10 -20.01
C HIS A 81 13.53 7.90 -18.72
N HIS A 82 12.39 8.31 -18.18
CA HIS A 82 12.30 9.13 -16.99
C HIS A 82 11.66 8.31 -15.87
N TYR A 83 12.45 7.99 -14.85
CA TYR A 83 12.01 7.34 -13.63
C TYR A 83 11.83 8.39 -12.55
N ILE A 84 10.86 8.18 -11.66
CA ILE A 84 10.58 9.09 -10.55
C ILE A 84 10.38 8.27 -9.28
N ILE A 85 11.21 8.51 -8.28
CA ILE A 85 11.05 8.02 -6.91
C ILE A 85 10.49 9.19 -6.09
N SER A 86 9.31 9.06 -5.49
CA SER A 86 8.71 10.12 -4.65
C SER A 86 8.43 9.57 -3.27
N PHE A 87 9.12 10.06 -2.24
CA PHE A 87 9.08 9.57 -0.85
C PHE A 87 7.78 9.98 -0.11
N ASP A 88 7.61 9.59 1.15
CA ASP A 88 6.54 10.14 1.99
C ASP A 88 6.89 11.59 2.39
N PRO A 89 5.94 12.54 2.37
CA PRO A 89 6.15 13.86 2.97
C PRO A 89 6.61 13.80 4.44
N ARG A 90 6.25 12.72 5.15
CA ARG A 90 6.66 12.47 6.54
C ARG A 90 8.07 11.90 6.68
N ASP A 91 8.71 11.44 5.61
CA ASP A 91 10.08 10.92 5.70
C ASP A 91 11.09 12.01 6.10
N ALA A 92 10.82 13.28 5.76
CA ALA A 92 11.63 14.41 6.19
C ALA A 92 11.54 14.68 7.72
N PRO A 93 10.35 14.91 8.33
CA PRO A 93 10.24 15.13 9.77
C PRO A 93 10.42 13.87 10.63
N ASP A 94 9.88 12.71 10.21
CA ASP A 94 9.83 11.51 11.05
C ASP A 94 11.13 10.68 10.92
N ASN A 95 11.69 10.59 9.72
CA ASN A 95 12.84 9.71 9.39
C ASN A 95 14.12 10.48 9.00
N GLY A 96 14.11 11.82 8.99
CA GLY A 96 15.28 12.66 8.74
C GLY A 96 15.74 12.73 7.27
N LEU A 97 14.89 12.39 6.31
CA LEU A 97 15.22 12.45 4.89
C LEU A 97 15.42 13.90 4.42
N THR A 98 16.62 14.21 3.92
CA THR A 98 16.94 15.50 3.30
C THR A 98 16.99 15.40 1.77
N VAL A 99 16.93 16.54 1.07
CA VAL A 99 17.13 16.60 -0.40
C VAL A 99 18.49 16.00 -0.79
N ASP A 100 19.54 16.31 -0.04
CA ASP A 100 20.88 15.76 -0.25
C ASP A 100 20.96 14.24 -0.04
N ARG A 101 20.25 13.69 0.97
CA ARG A 101 20.19 12.23 1.17
C ARG A 101 19.39 11.55 0.07
N ALA A 102 18.25 12.12 -0.34
CA ALA A 102 17.46 11.62 -1.45
C ALA A 102 18.24 11.65 -2.79
N GLN A 103 19.03 12.69 -3.04
CA GLN A 103 19.93 12.76 -4.20
C GLN A 103 20.97 11.64 -4.17
N GLN A 104 21.63 11.40 -3.02
CA GLN A 104 22.59 10.29 -2.88
C GLN A 104 21.96 8.93 -3.19
N LEU A 105 20.76 8.67 -2.67
CA LEU A 105 19.99 7.45 -2.92
C LEU A 105 19.60 7.33 -4.41
N GLY A 106 19.16 8.42 -5.02
CA GLY A 106 18.85 8.51 -6.44
C GLY A 106 20.04 8.19 -7.35
N GLU A 107 21.21 8.74 -7.03
CA GLU A 107 22.43 8.46 -7.79
C GLU A 107 22.95 7.04 -7.56
N GLN A 108 22.85 6.50 -6.34
CA GLN A 108 23.18 5.11 -6.06
C GLN A 108 22.30 4.17 -6.89
N PHE A 109 20.98 4.34 -6.81
CA PHE A 109 19.99 3.60 -7.59
C PHE A 109 20.27 3.70 -9.11
N CYS A 110 20.66 4.87 -9.60
CA CYS A 110 21.01 5.06 -11.00
C CYS A 110 22.30 4.33 -11.41
N ARG A 111 23.34 4.33 -10.55
CA ARG A 111 24.60 3.60 -10.80
C ARG A 111 24.39 2.08 -10.79
N GLU A 112 23.61 1.59 -9.83
CA GLU A 112 23.35 0.16 -9.62
C GLU A 112 22.43 -0.44 -10.70
N HIS A 113 21.38 0.28 -11.11
CA HIS A 113 20.36 -0.28 -12.00
C HIS A 113 20.39 0.24 -13.44
N PHE A 114 21.06 1.39 -13.72
CA PHE A 114 21.24 1.92 -15.08
C PHE A 114 22.72 2.08 -15.50
N PRO A 115 23.63 1.11 -15.23
CA PRO A 115 25.03 1.22 -15.59
C PRO A 115 25.21 1.41 -17.11
N GLY A 116 26.23 2.17 -17.53
CA GLY A 116 26.47 2.45 -18.94
C GLY A 116 25.39 3.25 -19.68
N HIS A 117 24.34 3.73 -19.00
CA HIS A 117 23.50 4.79 -19.54
C HIS A 117 24.02 6.15 -19.11
N GLN A 118 24.04 7.10 -20.05
CA GLN A 118 24.12 8.53 -19.70
C GLN A 118 22.85 8.90 -18.94
N ALA A 119 22.97 9.60 -17.81
CA ALA A 119 21.84 9.91 -16.94
C ALA A 119 21.93 11.31 -16.33
N LEU A 120 20.77 11.88 -16.03
CA LEU A 120 20.57 13.09 -15.25
C LEU A 120 19.76 12.72 -14.00
N VAL A 121 20.32 12.94 -12.82
CA VAL A 121 19.68 12.67 -11.52
C VAL A 121 19.41 14.00 -10.85
N CYS A 122 18.14 14.33 -10.63
CA CYS A 122 17.70 15.61 -10.08
C CYS A 122 16.69 15.40 -8.96
N THR A 123 16.90 16.00 -7.80
CA THR A 123 16.07 15.82 -6.61
C THR A 123 15.54 17.16 -6.12
N HIS A 124 14.23 17.23 -5.85
CA HIS A 124 13.58 18.45 -5.36
C HIS A 124 12.74 18.18 -4.09
N PRO A 125 12.61 19.16 -3.18
CA PRO A 125 11.66 19.10 -2.07
C PRO A 125 10.22 19.43 -2.49
N ASP A 126 10.02 20.09 -3.64
CA ASP A 126 8.73 20.61 -4.11
C ASP A 126 7.81 19.53 -4.72
N GLY A 127 7.51 18.51 -3.91
CA GLY A 127 6.52 17.50 -4.23
C GLY A 127 5.26 18.13 -4.84
N HIS A 128 4.79 17.56 -5.96
CA HIS A 128 3.76 18.13 -6.82
C HIS A 128 2.58 18.75 -6.01
N ASN A 129 2.29 20.03 -6.28
CA ASN A 129 1.41 20.91 -5.49
C ASN A 129 1.84 21.14 -4.03
N HIS A 130 3.10 21.51 -3.82
CA HIS A 130 3.74 21.80 -2.52
C HIS A 130 3.48 20.72 -1.45
N SER A 131 3.34 19.46 -1.87
CA SER A 131 2.96 18.33 -1.01
C SER A 131 4.07 17.88 -0.05
N GLY A 132 5.24 18.53 -0.09
CA GLY A 132 6.38 18.25 0.80
C GLY A 132 7.10 16.93 0.55
N ASN A 133 6.69 16.11 -0.44
CA ASN A 133 7.44 14.92 -0.78
C ASN A 133 8.72 15.27 -1.55
N ILE A 134 9.85 15.08 -0.88
CA ILE A 134 11.15 14.99 -1.54
C ILE A 134 11.05 13.89 -2.61
N HIS A 135 11.52 14.19 -3.81
CA HIS A 135 11.41 13.27 -4.94
C HIS A 135 12.61 13.37 -5.88
N VAL A 136 13.07 12.21 -6.34
CA VAL A 136 14.19 12.02 -7.26
C VAL A 136 13.64 11.74 -8.65
N HIS A 137 14.11 12.49 -9.62
CA HIS A 137 13.98 12.22 -11.04
C HIS A 137 15.28 11.61 -11.57
N ILE A 138 15.18 10.48 -12.27
CA ILE A 138 16.31 9.83 -12.96
C ILE A 138 15.94 9.77 -14.45
N VAL A 139 16.57 10.62 -15.27
CA VAL A 139 16.38 10.64 -16.72
C VAL A 139 17.58 9.98 -17.39
N ILE A 140 17.40 8.79 -17.95
CA ILE A 140 18.46 8.09 -18.70
C ILE A 140 18.28 8.29 -20.20
N ASN A 141 19.38 8.34 -20.94
CA ASN A 141 19.37 8.13 -22.39
C ASN A 141 18.76 6.76 -22.69
N SER A 142 17.92 6.64 -23.73
CA SER A 142 17.38 5.33 -24.13
C SER A 142 18.44 4.39 -24.70
N LEU A 143 19.68 4.86 -24.84
CA LEU A 143 20.85 4.20 -25.41
C LEU A 143 21.87 3.85 -24.31
N ARG A 144 22.48 2.66 -24.36
CA ARG A 144 23.66 2.32 -23.54
C ARG A 144 24.94 2.67 -24.31
N ILE A 145 25.92 3.30 -23.65
CA ILE A 145 27.16 3.83 -24.27
C ILE A 145 28.40 2.94 -24.06
N GLU A 146 28.25 1.86 -23.30
CA GLU A 146 29.27 0.84 -23.01
C GLU A 146 28.57 -0.52 -22.82
N GLU A 147 29.33 -1.61 -22.77
CA GLU A 147 28.82 -2.94 -22.43
C GLU A 147 28.89 -3.20 -20.92
N VAL A 148 27.84 -3.81 -20.36
CA VAL A 148 27.67 -3.99 -18.91
C VAL A 148 27.32 -5.44 -18.55
N PRO A 149 27.54 -5.88 -17.29
CA PRO A 149 27.05 -7.18 -16.81
C PRO A 149 25.53 -7.35 -16.99
N LEU A 150 25.09 -8.59 -17.19
CA LEU A 150 23.67 -8.94 -17.24
C LEU A 150 23.05 -8.80 -15.84
N LEU A 151 22.28 -7.73 -15.61
CA LEU A 151 21.55 -7.51 -14.36
C LEU A 151 20.25 -8.34 -14.31
N PRO A 152 19.69 -8.63 -13.11
CA PRO A 152 18.55 -9.54 -12.97
C PRO A 152 17.28 -9.17 -13.76
N TYR A 153 17.11 -7.89 -14.10
CA TYR A 153 15.98 -7.40 -14.90
C TYR A 153 16.17 -7.52 -16.43
N MET A 154 17.38 -7.86 -16.91
CA MET A 154 17.70 -7.87 -18.33
C MET A 154 17.33 -9.20 -18.98
N GLU A 155 16.35 -9.18 -19.88
CA GLU A 155 15.81 -10.40 -20.51
C GLU A 155 16.62 -10.88 -21.72
N ARG A 156 17.52 -10.06 -22.30
CA ARG A 156 18.15 -10.35 -23.60
C ARG A 156 19.64 -9.98 -23.64
N PRO A 157 20.48 -10.74 -24.39
CA PRO A 157 21.87 -10.35 -24.70
C PRO A 157 22.02 -9.06 -25.53
N ALA A 158 20.93 -8.41 -25.92
CA ALA A 158 20.94 -7.08 -26.53
C ALA A 158 20.85 -5.97 -25.47
N ASP A 159 20.43 -6.28 -24.24
CA ASP A 159 20.14 -5.27 -23.23
C ASP A 159 21.42 -4.86 -22.49
N THR A 160 22.45 -5.70 -22.48
CA THR A 160 23.79 -5.43 -21.93
C THR A 160 24.69 -4.58 -22.83
N ARG A 161 24.44 -4.54 -24.14
CA ARG A 161 25.44 -4.14 -25.15
C ARG A 161 25.52 -2.63 -25.41
N GLU A 162 26.74 -2.18 -25.70
CA GLU A 162 27.01 -0.85 -26.27
C GLU A 162 26.15 -0.60 -27.52
N GLY A 163 25.60 0.61 -27.66
CA GLY A 163 24.81 1.03 -28.83
C GLY A 163 23.40 0.42 -28.92
N CYS A 164 23.01 -0.42 -27.96
CA CYS A 164 21.67 -0.98 -27.84
C CYS A 164 20.76 -0.12 -26.93
N LYS A 165 19.44 -0.32 -27.06
CA LYS A 165 18.44 0.47 -26.34
C LYS A 165 17.99 -0.17 -25.02
N HIS A 166 17.80 0.65 -24.00
CA HIS A 166 17.13 0.28 -22.77
C HIS A 166 15.73 -0.29 -23.04
N ARG A 167 15.32 -1.28 -22.23
CA ARG A 167 13.97 -1.85 -22.26
C ARG A 167 13.38 -1.84 -20.86
N CYS A 168 12.35 -1.02 -20.69
CA CYS A 168 11.54 -1.05 -19.49
C CYS A 168 10.34 -1.98 -19.74
N THR A 169 10.52 -3.27 -19.45
CA THR A 169 9.46 -4.29 -19.53
C THR A 169 8.72 -4.39 -18.18
N ASP A 170 7.63 -5.16 -18.13
CA ASP A 170 6.86 -5.34 -16.90
C ASP A 170 7.73 -6.00 -15.79
N ALA A 171 8.54 -7.00 -16.14
CA ALA A 171 9.50 -7.63 -15.24
C ALA A 171 10.57 -6.63 -14.73
N ALA A 172 11.07 -5.74 -15.61
CA ALA A 172 11.99 -4.69 -15.18
C ALA A 172 11.35 -3.66 -14.25
N MET A 173 10.08 -3.30 -14.50
CA MET A 173 9.32 -2.44 -13.59
C MET A 173 9.06 -3.11 -12.24
N GLU A 174 8.77 -4.41 -12.20
CA GLU A 174 8.62 -5.17 -10.95
C GLU A 174 9.94 -5.25 -10.19
N TYR A 175 11.07 -5.51 -10.86
CA TYR A 175 12.40 -5.45 -10.25
C TYR A 175 12.71 -4.06 -9.67
N PHE A 176 12.61 -2.97 -10.46
CA PHE A 176 12.91 -1.62 -9.96
C PHE A 176 12.01 -1.20 -8.80
N LYS A 177 10.75 -1.65 -8.77
CA LYS A 177 9.85 -1.46 -7.62
C LYS A 177 10.36 -2.19 -6.38
N ALA A 178 10.79 -3.45 -6.51
CA ALA A 178 11.36 -4.20 -5.40
C ALA A 178 12.61 -3.53 -4.84
N GLU A 179 13.55 -3.10 -5.70
CA GLU A 179 14.77 -2.40 -5.27
C GLU A 179 14.46 -1.06 -4.58
N VAL A 180 13.43 -0.32 -5.02
CA VAL A 180 12.95 0.88 -4.29
C VAL A 180 12.39 0.52 -2.91
N MET A 181 11.67 -0.60 -2.77
CA MET A 181 11.16 -1.05 -1.47
C MET A 181 12.29 -1.46 -0.53
N GLU A 182 13.28 -2.21 -1.01
CA GLU A 182 14.47 -2.62 -0.24
C GLU A 182 15.35 -1.41 0.13
N MET A 183 15.50 -0.43 -0.78
CA MET A 183 16.17 0.84 -0.49
C MET A 183 15.46 1.58 0.64
N CYS A 184 14.14 1.77 0.57
CA CYS A 184 13.40 2.47 1.62
C CYS A 184 13.40 1.70 2.94
N HIS A 185 13.33 0.37 2.91
CA HIS A 185 13.44 -0.45 4.13
C HIS A 185 14.81 -0.32 4.79
N ARG A 186 15.90 -0.40 4.00
CA ARG A 186 17.29 -0.22 4.45
C ARG A 186 17.55 1.15 5.07
N GLU A 187 16.93 2.19 4.52
CA GLU A 187 17.08 3.59 4.93
C GLU A 187 16.05 4.04 5.99
N ASN A 188 15.21 3.12 6.50
CA ASN A 188 14.13 3.41 7.47
C ASN A 188 13.16 4.50 6.97
N LEU A 189 12.69 4.38 5.71
CA LEU A 189 11.74 5.28 5.08
C LEU A 189 10.36 4.61 4.89
N TYR A 190 9.29 5.41 4.83
CA TYR A 190 7.91 4.92 4.74
C TYR A 190 7.55 4.32 3.38
N GLN A 191 7.73 3.01 3.25
CA GLN A 191 7.37 2.25 2.05
C GLN A 191 5.88 1.87 2.00
N ILE A 192 5.34 1.75 0.78
CA ILE A 192 4.08 1.05 0.45
C ILE A 192 4.41 -0.16 -0.43
N ASP A 193 3.56 -1.19 -0.45
CA ASP A 193 3.66 -2.23 -1.48
C ASP A 193 3.53 -1.61 -2.89
N LEU A 194 4.57 -1.77 -3.70
CA LEU A 194 4.62 -1.28 -5.08
C LEU A 194 4.31 -2.38 -6.11
N LEU A 195 4.40 -3.65 -5.74
CA LEU A 195 4.21 -4.80 -6.63
C LEU A 195 2.71 -5.08 -6.78
N HIS A 196 2.00 -5.15 -5.67
CA HIS A 196 0.57 -5.46 -5.63
C HIS A 196 -0.32 -4.24 -5.91
N GLY A 197 -1.63 -4.47 -6.00
CA GLY A 197 -2.60 -3.42 -6.28
C GLY A 197 -3.05 -2.64 -5.04
N SER A 198 -3.63 -1.46 -5.28
CA SER A 198 -4.13 -0.59 -4.22
C SER A 198 -5.59 -0.89 -3.88
N LYS A 199 -5.84 -1.17 -2.59
CA LYS A 199 -7.16 -1.25 -1.95
C LYS A 199 -8.15 -0.20 -2.47
N ASN A 200 -7.72 1.06 -2.51
CA ASN A 200 -8.38 2.16 -3.21
C ASN A 200 -7.51 2.67 -4.36
N ARG A 201 -7.83 2.30 -5.61
CA ARG A 201 -7.04 2.58 -6.81
C ARG A 201 -7.53 3.85 -7.50
N ILE A 202 -6.91 4.97 -7.16
CA ILE A 202 -7.14 6.27 -7.81
C ILE A 202 -6.20 6.39 -9.01
N THR A 203 -6.77 6.56 -10.21
CA THR A 203 -5.98 6.77 -11.44
C THR A 203 -5.55 8.24 -11.60
N GLU A 204 -4.42 8.54 -12.25
CA GLU A 204 -3.93 9.92 -12.42
C GLU A 204 -4.96 10.85 -13.10
N ARG A 205 -5.68 10.37 -14.13
CA ARG A 205 -6.81 11.09 -14.76
C ARG A 205 -7.93 11.44 -13.76
N GLU A 206 -8.17 10.58 -12.78
CA GLU A 206 -9.21 10.74 -11.75
C GLU A 206 -8.75 11.66 -10.63
N TYR A 207 -7.47 11.59 -10.24
CA TYR A 207 -6.83 12.57 -9.36
C TYR A 207 -6.95 13.99 -9.95
N TRP A 208 -6.61 14.15 -11.24
CA TRP A 208 -6.78 15.41 -11.96
C TRP A 208 -8.24 15.83 -12.11
N ALA A 209 -9.16 14.90 -12.39
CA ALA A 209 -10.59 15.20 -12.41
C ALA A 209 -11.09 15.69 -11.04
N LYS A 210 -10.59 15.12 -9.94
CA LYS A 210 -10.89 15.57 -8.58
C LYS A 210 -10.34 16.97 -8.31
N ARG A 211 -9.07 17.25 -8.63
CA ARG A 211 -8.47 18.60 -8.44
C ARG A 211 -9.17 19.66 -9.28
N LYS A 212 -9.37 19.41 -10.58
CA LYS A 212 -10.04 20.38 -11.48
C LYS A 212 -11.51 20.58 -11.13
N GLY A 213 -12.21 19.55 -10.66
CA GLY A 213 -13.57 19.66 -10.12
C GLY A 213 -13.65 20.44 -8.80
N GLN A 214 -12.71 20.22 -7.88
CA GLN A 214 -12.63 21.00 -6.63
C GLN A 214 -12.33 22.48 -6.92
N ALA A 215 -11.33 22.79 -7.74
CA ALA A 215 -11.00 24.18 -8.09
C ALA A 215 -12.16 24.93 -8.80
N ALA A 216 -12.99 24.22 -9.57
CA ALA A 216 -14.21 24.78 -10.13
C ALA A 216 -15.28 25.05 -9.06
N LEU A 217 -15.49 24.10 -8.14
CA LEU A 217 -16.41 24.22 -7.01
C LEU A 217 -15.99 25.33 -6.04
N ASP A 218 -14.70 25.49 -5.77
CA ASP A 218 -14.16 26.54 -4.91
C ASP A 218 -14.38 27.93 -5.53
N LYS A 219 -14.25 28.04 -6.87
CA LYS A 219 -14.57 29.26 -7.62
C LYS A 219 -16.07 29.58 -7.63
N GLU A 220 -16.92 28.57 -7.73
CA GLU A 220 -18.38 28.73 -7.61
C GLU A 220 -18.74 29.19 -6.18
N ASN A 221 -18.23 28.53 -5.15
CA ASN A 221 -18.42 28.89 -3.75
C ASN A 221 -17.91 30.30 -3.42
N ALA A 222 -16.77 30.73 -3.98
CA ALA A 222 -16.28 32.10 -3.84
C ALA A 222 -17.20 33.13 -4.50
N SER A 223 -17.85 32.77 -5.62
CA SER A 223 -18.84 33.61 -6.29
C SER A 223 -20.13 33.72 -5.45
N LEU A 224 -20.61 32.60 -4.89
CA LEU A 224 -21.76 32.56 -3.98
C LEU A 224 -21.51 33.36 -2.69
N ALA A 225 -20.32 33.22 -2.10
CA ALA A 225 -19.93 34.00 -0.92
C ALA A 225 -19.91 35.51 -1.20
N ALA A 226 -19.48 35.93 -2.41
CA ALA A 226 -19.53 37.33 -2.83
C ALA A 226 -20.97 37.86 -3.04
N THR A 227 -21.95 36.99 -3.29
CA THR A 227 -23.38 37.34 -3.31
C THR A 227 -24.10 37.09 -1.98
N GLY A 228 -23.37 36.69 -0.93
CA GLY A 228 -23.94 36.39 0.40
C GLY A 228 -24.69 35.05 0.51
N GLU A 229 -24.60 34.17 -0.49
CA GLU A 229 -25.21 32.83 -0.45
C GLU A 229 -24.27 31.80 0.22
N PRO A 230 -24.79 30.88 1.06
CA PRO A 230 -24.00 29.82 1.65
C PRO A 230 -23.60 28.75 0.60
N PRO A 231 -22.38 28.18 0.69
CA PRO A 231 -21.90 27.18 -0.26
C PRO A 231 -22.70 25.87 -0.16
N LYS A 232 -23.23 25.40 -1.30
CA LYS A 232 -24.08 24.20 -1.37
C LYS A 232 -23.30 22.89 -1.16
N LEU A 233 -22.04 22.86 -1.59
CA LEU A 233 -21.11 21.74 -1.43
C LEU A 233 -19.69 22.28 -1.25
N THR A 234 -18.96 21.82 -0.23
CA THR A 234 -17.56 22.23 0.03
C THR A 234 -16.53 21.26 -0.55
N LYS A 235 -16.95 20.07 -0.99
CA LYS A 235 -16.06 18.97 -1.40
C LYS A 235 -16.54 18.32 -2.69
N PHE A 236 -15.66 18.31 -3.70
CA PHE A 236 -15.91 17.63 -4.96
C PHE A 236 -15.60 16.12 -4.87
N GLU A 237 -16.51 15.30 -5.40
CA GLU A 237 -16.37 13.84 -5.45
C GLU A 237 -16.63 13.31 -6.86
N THR A 238 -15.70 12.51 -7.38
CA THR A 238 -15.83 11.85 -8.70
C THR A 238 -16.85 10.71 -8.65
N ASP A 239 -17.43 10.33 -9.79
CA ASP A 239 -18.38 9.21 -9.91
C ASP A 239 -17.82 7.94 -9.27
N LYS A 240 -16.52 7.68 -9.48
CA LYS A 240 -15.81 6.54 -8.90
C LYS A 240 -15.77 6.62 -7.38
N GLU A 241 -15.46 7.77 -6.79
CA GLU A 241 -15.37 7.90 -5.33
C GLU A 241 -16.75 7.80 -4.67
N LYS A 242 -17.78 8.38 -5.30
CA LYS A 242 -19.18 8.16 -4.94
C LYS A 242 -19.52 6.67 -4.96
N LEU A 243 -19.21 5.97 -6.06
CA LEU A 243 -19.43 4.53 -6.22
C LEU A 243 -18.65 3.68 -5.19
N ARG A 244 -17.39 4.03 -4.87
CA ARG A 244 -16.60 3.37 -3.82
C ARG A 244 -17.28 3.50 -2.45
N ARG A 245 -17.82 4.68 -2.11
CA ARG A 245 -18.62 4.87 -0.89
C ARG A 245 -19.89 4.00 -0.92
N THR A 246 -20.65 4.04 -2.01
CA THR A 246 -21.89 3.25 -2.14
C THR A 246 -21.64 1.75 -2.01
N ILE A 247 -20.57 1.23 -2.61
CA ILE A 247 -20.17 -0.18 -2.46
C ILE A 247 -19.78 -0.50 -1.01
N ARG A 248 -18.96 0.34 -0.35
CA ARG A 248 -18.59 0.11 1.06
C ARG A 248 -19.79 0.16 2.00
N ALA A 249 -20.76 1.06 1.78
CA ALA A 249 -21.97 1.17 2.58
C ALA A 249 -22.95 0.00 2.38
N ALA A 250 -23.07 -0.50 1.15
CA ALA A 250 -23.81 -1.74 0.89
C ALA A 250 -23.11 -2.94 1.54
N LEU A 251 -21.79 -3.04 1.38
CA LEU A 251 -20.98 -4.15 1.90
C LEU A 251 -20.96 -4.20 3.44
N SER A 252 -20.91 -3.06 4.13
CA SER A 252 -20.84 -3.01 5.61
C SER A 252 -22.11 -3.50 6.32
N SER A 253 -23.18 -3.80 5.59
CA SER A 253 -24.42 -4.37 6.12
C SER A 253 -24.88 -5.63 5.38
N ALA A 254 -24.14 -6.09 4.37
CA ALA A 254 -24.57 -7.21 3.53
C ALA A 254 -24.04 -8.55 4.06
N ILE A 255 -24.91 -9.57 4.10
CA ILE A 255 -24.56 -10.93 4.58
C ILE A 255 -24.54 -11.98 3.45
N SER A 256 -24.97 -11.62 2.23
CA SER A 256 -24.87 -12.47 1.05
C SER A 256 -24.62 -11.64 -0.21
N PHE A 257 -24.21 -12.29 -1.30
CA PHE A 257 -23.98 -11.61 -2.58
C PHE A 257 -25.29 -11.07 -3.20
N GLU A 258 -26.40 -11.76 -2.97
CA GLU A 258 -27.74 -11.33 -3.40
C GLU A 258 -28.20 -10.10 -2.62
N ASP A 259 -28.05 -10.11 -1.29
CA ASP A 259 -28.33 -8.98 -0.40
C ASP A 259 -27.46 -7.76 -0.74
N PHE A 260 -26.17 -7.96 -0.98
CA PHE A 260 -25.24 -6.93 -1.47
C PHE A 260 -25.69 -6.33 -2.81
N SER A 261 -26.09 -7.18 -3.77
CA SER A 261 -26.59 -6.75 -5.08
C SER A 261 -27.91 -5.97 -4.96
N GLY A 262 -28.82 -6.43 -4.10
CA GLY A 262 -30.09 -5.75 -3.79
C GLY A 262 -29.89 -4.38 -3.14
N LYS A 263 -29.00 -4.29 -2.14
CA LYS A 263 -28.61 -3.01 -1.49
C LYS A 263 -27.98 -2.03 -2.47
N LEU A 264 -27.16 -2.51 -3.41
CA LEU A 264 -26.64 -1.67 -4.49
C LEU A 264 -27.72 -1.26 -5.50
N LEU A 265 -28.65 -2.14 -5.85
CA LEU A 265 -29.74 -1.85 -6.77
C LEU A 265 -30.72 -0.81 -6.20
N GLN A 266 -30.99 -0.82 -4.89
CA GLN A 266 -31.74 0.23 -4.20
C GLN A 266 -31.07 1.61 -4.30
N GLN A 267 -29.74 1.66 -4.43
CA GLN A 267 -28.96 2.87 -4.69
C GLN A 267 -28.76 3.15 -6.19
N GLY A 268 -29.53 2.50 -7.07
CA GLY A 268 -29.46 2.63 -8.52
C GLY A 268 -28.25 1.96 -9.18
N VAL A 269 -27.45 1.18 -8.45
CA VAL A 269 -26.21 0.57 -8.94
C VAL A 269 -26.42 -0.89 -9.32
N THR A 270 -26.45 -1.20 -10.62
CA THR A 270 -26.52 -2.60 -11.07
C THR A 270 -25.16 -3.29 -10.99
N VAL A 271 -25.06 -4.38 -10.23
CA VAL A 271 -23.90 -5.28 -10.25
C VAL A 271 -23.99 -6.22 -11.46
N LYS A 272 -22.88 -6.42 -12.16
CA LYS A 272 -22.73 -7.41 -13.24
C LYS A 272 -21.46 -8.22 -13.03
N GLU A 273 -21.57 -9.55 -12.96
CA GLU A 273 -20.41 -10.44 -13.02
C GLU A 273 -20.16 -10.89 -14.47
N SER A 274 -18.90 -10.91 -14.90
CA SER A 274 -18.50 -11.56 -16.15
C SER A 274 -17.06 -12.07 -16.05
N ARG A 275 -16.82 -13.33 -16.44
CA ARG A 275 -15.49 -13.99 -16.40
C ARG A 275 -14.80 -13.82 -15.04
N GLY A 276 -15.54 -14.03 -13.95
CA GLY A 276 -15.04 -13.92 -12.56
C GLY A 276 -14.77 -12.49 -12.07
N ARG A 277 -15.15 -11.45 -12.83
CA ARG A 277 -14.91 -10.04 -12.48
C ARG A 277 -16.23 -9.30 -12.27
N LEU A 278 -16.29 -8.49 -11.21
CA LEU A 278 -17.42 -7.60 -10.94
C LEU A 278 -17.28 -6.29 -11.73
N SER A 279 -18.42 -5.74 -12.12
CA SER A 279 -18.56 -4.44 -12.78
C SER A 279 -19.85 -3.77 -12.33
N TYR A 280 -19.80 -2.46 -12.08
CA TYR A 280 -20.90 -1.70 -11.49
C TYR A 280 -21.42 -0.65 -12.48
N LEU A 281 -22.72 -0.62 -12.72
CA LEU A 281 -23.39 0.37 -13.57
C LEU A 281 -24.15 1.36 -12.68
N THR A 282 -23.74 2.63 -12.66
CA THR A 282 -24.49 3.71 -11.99
C THR A 282 -25.52 4.31 -12.96
N PRO A 283 -26.59 4.99 -12.48
CA PRO A 283 -27.66 5.51 -13.34
C PRO A 283 -27.15 6.45 -14.46
N ASP A 284 -26.15 7.28 -14.14
CA ASP A 284 -25.61 8.32 -15.01
C ASP A 284 -24.72 7.77 -16.16
N ARG A 285 -24.61 6.45 -16.31
CA ARG A 285 -23.57 5.81 -17.13
C ARG A 285 -24.12 4.70 -18.03
N THR A 286 -23.88 4.81 -19.33
CA THR A 286 -24.16 3.75 -20.31
C THR A 286 -23.15 2.59 -20.30
N LYS A 287 -21.98 2.78 -19.68
CA LYS A 287 -20.90 1.77 -19.62
C LYS A 287 -20.45 1.55 -18.16
N PRO A 288 -20.43 0.30 -17.67
CA PRO A 288 -20.13 -0.01 -16.28
C PRO A 288 -18.65 0.19 -15.94
N ILE A 289 -18.39 0.42 -14.66
CA ILE A 289 -17.05 0.54 -14.09
C ILE A 289 -16.64 -0.83 -13.51
N THR A 290 -15.65 -1.47 -14.13
CA THR A 290 -15.02 -2.70 -13.66
C THR A 290 -14.36 -2.51 -12.29
N ALA A 291 -14.51 -3.47 -11.37
CA ALA A 291 -13.95 -3.43 -10.01
C ALA A 291 -12.45 -3.04 -9.93
N ARG A 292 -11.58 -3.67 -10.73
CA ARG A 292 -10.17 -3.27 -10.96
C ARG A 292 -9.89 -1.76 -11.21
N LYS A 293 -10.89 -0.94 -11.59
CA LYS A 293 -10.75 0.53 -11.76
C LYS A 293 -11.10 1.35 -10.51
N LEU A 294 -11.65 0.69 -9.48
CA LEU A 294 -11.98 1.24 -8.16
C LEU A 294 -10.91 0.87 -7.15
N GLY A 295 -10.42 -0.37 -7.18
CA GLY A 295 -9.38 -0.88 -6.29
C GLY A 295 -9.65 -2.32 -5.89
N ASP A 296 -8.70 -2.87 -5.15
CA ASP A 296 -8.62 -4.31 -4.93
C ASP A 296 -9.61 -4.76 -3.83
N ASP A 297 -10.03 -3.85 -2.94
CA ASP A 297 -11.18 -4.00 -2.02
C ASP A 297 -12.50 -4.34 -2.75
N PHE A 298 -12.60 -4.00 -4.04
CA PHE A 298 -13.83 -4.06 -4.83
C PHE A 298 -13.86 -5.24 -5.80
N ASP A 299 -12.75 -5.97 -5.97
CA ASP A 299 -12.71 -7.17 -6.82
C ASP A 299 -13.39 -8.36 -6.12
N ARG A 300 -13.83 -9.35 -6.92
CA ARG A 300 -14.78 -10.40 -6.51
C ARG A 300 -14.39 -11.16 -5.24
N ALA A 301 -13.10 -11.44 -5.06
CA ALA A 301 -12.60 -12.18 -3.91
C ALA A 301 -12.81 -11.41 -2.60
N ALA A 302 -12.35 -10.15 -2.53
CA ALA A 302 -12.49 -9.30 -1.34
C ALA A 302 -13.96 -9.04 -0.96
N ILE A 303 -14.84 -8.88 -1.96
CA ILE A 303 -16.29 -8.76 -1.73
C ILE A 303 -16.84 -10.04 -1.09
N LEU A 304 -16.53 -11.23 -1.62
CA LEU A 304 -17.04 -12.49 -1.07
C LEU A 304 -16.45 -12.82 0.31
N GLU A 305 -15.19 -12.49 0.56
CA GLU A 305 -14.54 -12.63 1.86
C GLU A 305 -15.22 -11.74 2.92
N ALA A 306 -15.44 -10.46 2.61
CA ALA A 306 -16.15 -9.54 3.50
C ALA A 306 -17.60 -9.99 3.79
N LEU A 307 -18.32 -10.48 2.76
CA LEU A 307 -19.66 -11.05 2.95
C LEU A 307 -19.65 -12.31 3.82
N THR A 308 -18.62 -13.15 3.72
CA THR A 308 -18.45 -14.35 4.55
C THR A 308 -18.20 -13.97 6.01
N ILE A 309 -17.35 -12.97 6.26
CA ILE A 309 -17.11 -12.41 7.61
C ILE A 309 -18.39 -11.81 8.19
N ASN A 310 -19.15 -11.05 7.40
CA ASN A 310 -20.42 -10.47 7.83
C ASN A 310 -21.47 -11.54 8.17
N ALA A 311 -21.58 -12.61 7.38
CA ALA A 311 -22.47 -13.73 7.67
C ALA A 311 -22.11 -14.44 8.98
N GLN A 312 -20.81 -14.66 9.24
CA GLN A 312 -20.32 -15.23 10.50
C GLN A 312 -20.61 -14.31 11.70
N ASN A 313 -20.42 -13.00 11.54
CA ASN A 313 -20.71 -12.02 12.59
C ASN A 313 -22.21 -11.90 12.86
N ALA A 314 -23.06 -11.96 11.83
CA ALA A 314 -24.52 -11.98 11.98
C ALA A 314 -25.00 -13.26 12.68
N ALA A 315 -24.43 -14.43 12.36
CA ALA A 315 -24.73 -15.67 13.07
C ALA A 315 -24.37 -15.58 14.56
N ARG A 316 -23.15 -15.13 14.89
CA ARG A 316 -22.69 -14.90 16.28
C ARG A 316 -23.54 -13.87 17.03
N ALA A 317 -24.09 -12.87 16.35
CA ALA A 317 -24.99 -11.88 16.94
C ALA A 317 -26.42 -12.40 17.16
N ALA A 318 -26.81 -13.47 16.45
CA ALA A 318 -28.09 -14.16 16.63
C ALA A 318 -28.05 -15.28 17.71
N GLU A 319 -26.85 -15.73 18.10
CA GLU A 319 -26.64 -16.64 19.23
C GLU A 319 -26.98 -15.92 20.54
N THR A 320 -28.19 -16.15 21.05
CA THR A 320 -28.62 -15.60 22.35
C THR A 320 -27.71 -16.15 23.45
N PRO A 321 -27.01 -15.31 24.23
CA PRO A 321 -26.17 -15.79 25.31
C PRO A 321 -27.04 -16.46 26.39
N ALA A 322 -26.86 -17.77 26.57
CA ALA A 322 -27.43 -18.48 27.70
C ALA A 322 -26.96 -17.81 29.02
N PRO A 323 -27.79 -17.80 30.08
CA PRO A 323 -27.41 -17.20 31.35
C PRO A 323 -26.16 -17.90 31.89
N LYS A 324 -25.05 -17.15 31.98
CA LYS A 324 -23.79 -17.66 32.53
C LYS A 324 -24.04 -18.08 33.98
N GLN A 325 -23.77 -19.33 34.31
CA GLN A 325 -23.52 -19.70 35.70
C GLN A 325 -22.22 -19.00 36.13
N GLU A 326 -22.26 -18.35 37.29
CA GLU A 326 -21.08 -17.71 37.87
C GLU A 326 -20.16 -18.78 38.47
N TYR A 327 -19.12 -19.13 37.74
CA TYR A 327 -17.99 -19.89 38.25
C TYR A 327 -16.96 -18.92 38.88
N PRO A 328 -16.12 -19.38 39.83
CA PRO A 328 -15.01 -18.58 40.35
C PRO A 328 -14.14 -18.01 39.23
N HIS A 329 -13.71 -16.75 39.38
CA HIS A 329 -13.27 -15.89 38.28
C HIS A 329 -12.25 -16.54 37.32
N SER A 330 -12.59 -16.59 36.03
CA SER A 330 -11.75 -17.24 35.03
C SER A 330 -10.54 -16.38 34.64
N ILE A 331 -9.52 -17.01 34.04
CA ILE A 331 -8.34 -16.32 33.48
C ILE A 331 -8.75 -15.25 32.45
N LYS A 332 -9.85 -15.48 31.72
CA LYS A 332 -10.42 -14.53 30.75
C LYS A 332 -10.86 -13.22 31.43
N ASP A 333 -11.33 -13.31 32.68
CA ASP A 333 -11.76 -12.16 33.49
C ASP A 333 -10.60 -11.50 34.27
N ARG A 334 -9.39 -12.08 34.24
CA ARG A 334 -8.13 -11.37 34.57
C ARG A 334 -7.69 -10.54 33.36
N LEU A 335 -7.57 -11.19 32.19
CA LEU A 335 -7.13 -10.57 30.93
C LEU A 335 -8.02 -9.41 30.44
N GLN A 336 -9.35 -9.47 30.68
CA GLN A 336 -10.27 -8.41 30.26
C GLN A 336 -10.34 -7.21 31.22
N ARG A 337 -9.70 -7.26 32.40
CA ARG A 337 -9.94 -6.25 33.44
C ARG A 337 -9.25 -4.90 33.20
N ASN A 338 -8.19 -4.87 32.40
CA ASN A 338 -7.42 -3.67 32.09
C ASN A 338 -7.60 -3.15 30.65
N SER A 339 -8.47 -3.76 29.83
CA SER A 339 -8.81 -3.25 28.49
C SER A 339 -9.77 -2.06 28.55
N ALA A 340 -9.27 -0.92 29.03
CA ALA A 340 -9.90 0.39 28.83
C ALA A 340 -10.02 0.72 27.34
N ALA A 341 -10.96 1.59 26.96
CA ALA A 341 -11.30 1.85 25.56
C ALA A 341 -10.23 2.70 24.82
N ILE A 342 -9.17 2.05 24.32
CA ILE A 342 -8.09 2.67 23.53
C ILE A 342 -8.60 3.06 22.14
N ASN A 343 -9.08 4.29 22.00
CA ASN A 343 -9.49 4.89 20.72
C ASN A 343 -8.29 5.45 19.92
N ALA A 344 -7.34 4.58 19.54
CA ALA A 344 -6.41 4.75 18.39
C ALA A 344 -5.39 3.59 18.36
N PRO A 345 -4.96 3.10 17.17
CA PRO A 345 -3.86 2.15 17.08
C PRO A 345 -2.52 2.86 17.32
N LYS A 346 -1.99 2.78 18.54
CA LYS A 346 -0.57 3.03 18.80
C LYS A 346 0.25 1.82 18.33
N ASN A 347 1.39 2.07 17.69
CA ASN A 347 2.24 1.01 17.12
C ASN A 347 3.27 0.45 18.13
N ASP A 348 2.94 0.51 19.42
CA ASP A 348 3.82 0.23 20.57
C ASP A 348 3.70 -1.22 21.07
N GLY A 349 3.31 -2.15 20.20
CA GLY A 349 3.13 -3.57 20.55
C GLY A 349 4.45 -4.30 20.81
N VAL A 350 4.42 -5.30 21.69
CA VAL A 350 5.59 -6.14 22.01
C VAL A 350 6.13 -6.84 20.76
N GLN A 351 7.43 -6.69 20.51
CA GLN A 351 8.14 -7.26 19.37
C GLN A 351 9.10 -8.38 19.82
N ARG A 352 9.45 -9.28 18.89
CA ARG A 352 10.39 -10.38 19.18
C ARG A 352 11.79 -9.82 19.44
N MET A 353 12.41 -10.27 20.54
CA MET A 353 13.82 -10.00 20.81
C MET A 353 14.74 -10.55 19.71
N VAL A 354 15.86 -9.86 19.50
CA VAL A 354 16.89 -10.18 18.53
C VAL A 354 17.93 -11.12 19.14
N ASP A 355 18.21 -12.25 18.49
CA ASP A 355 19.34 -13.10 18.84
C ASP A 355 20.66 -12.40 18.43
N ILE A 356 21.34 -11.82 19.43
CA ILE A 356 22.59 -11.08 19.25
C ILE A 356 23.75 -12.02 18.85
N ALA A 357 23.71 -13.30 19.24
CA ALA A 357 24.75 -14.27 18.90
C ALA A 357 24.60 -14.72 17.43
N ALA A 358 23.39 -15.07 17.00
CA ALA A 358 23.11 -15.36 15.59
C ALA A 358 23.42 -14.15 14.69
N LYS A 359 23.02 -12.94 15.08
CA LYS A 359 23.32 -11.73 14.30
C LYS A 359 24.80 -11.33 14.31
N ARG A 360 25.58 -11.67 15.35
CA ARG A 360 27.05 -11.60 15.31
C ARG A 360 27.65 -12.59 14.29
N ALA A 361 27.11 -13.81 14.18
CA ALA A 361 27.54 -14.80 13.20
C ALA A 361 27.21 -14.39 11.74
N GLU A 362 26.11 -13.66 11.54
CA GLU A 362 25.78 -12.96 10.27
C GLU A 362 26.65 -11.71 10.00
N GLY A 363 27.76 -11.53 10.72
CA GLY A 363 28.72 -10.45 10.49
C GLY A 363 28.30 -9.05 10.98
N LYS A 364 27.23 -8.93 11.79
CA LYS A 364 26.83 -7.62 12.33
C LYS A 364 27.81 -7.13 13.40
N GLY A 365 28.37 -5.94 13.20
CA GLY A 365 29.39 -5.35 14.08
C GLY A 365 28.88 -4.78 15.41
N LYS A 366 29.81 -4.33 16.26
CA LYS A 366 29.59 -3.85 17.65
C LYS A 366 28.53 -2.74 17.82
N GLY A 367 28.23 -1.97 16.77
CA GLY A 367 27.13 -0.99 16.78
C GLY A 367 25.75 -1.65 16.82
N TYR A 368 25.55 -2.69 16.00
CA TYR A 368 24.31 -3.47 15.95
C TYR A 368 24.07 -4.25 17.25
N GLU A 369 25.14 -4.77 17.86
CA GLU A 369 25.11 -5.36 19.20
C GLU A 369 24.54 -4.40 20.26
N LYS A 370 25.05 -3.16 20.32
CA LYS A 370 24.54 -2.15 21.27
C LYS A 370 23.07 -1.80 21.01
N TRP A 371 22.67 -1.67 19.75
CA TRP A 371 21.28 -1.43 19.38
C TRP A 371 20.39 -2.62 19.78
N ALA A 372 20.79 -3.85 19.48
CA ALA A 372 20.02 -5.05 19.78
C ALA A 372 19.88 -5.28 21.29
N SER A 373 20.91 -5.01 22.09
CA SER A 373 20.83 -5.04 23.56
C SER A 373 19.82 -4.03 24.11
N LEU A 374 19.82 -2.79 23.59
CA LEU A 374 18.84 -1.76 23.98
C LEU A 374 17.43 -2.05 23.50
N HIS A 375 17.28 -2.65 22.30
CA HIS A 375 16.00 -3.12 21.78
C HIS A 375 15.44 -4.25 22.66
N ASN A 376 16.24 -5.29 22.93
CA ASN A 376 15.84 -6.42 23.76
C ASN A 376 15.44 -5.97 25.18
N LEU A 377 16.23 -5.08 25.81
CA LEU A 377 15.89 -4.52 27.12
C LEU A 377 14.52 -3.81 27.11
N LYS A 378 14.22 -3.03 26.07
CA LYS A 378 12.90 -2.39 25.91
C LYS A 378 11.78 -3.42 25.71
N GLN A 379 12.01 -4.47 24.91
CA GLN A 379 11.02 -5.53 24.72
C GLN A 379 10.80 -6.37 25.98
N MET A 380 11.83 -6.63 26.78
CA MET A 380 11.70 -7.29 28.09
C MET A 380 10.86 -6.45 29.05
N ALA A 381 11.11 -5.14 29.13
CA ALA A 381 10.32 -4.22 29.96
C ALA A 381 8.85 -4.18 29.51
N ALA A 382 8.59 -4.01 28.20
CA ALA A 382 7.22 -4.01 27.66
C ALA A 382 6.51 -5.37 27.86
N THR A 383 7.24 -6.48 27.75
CA THR A 383 6.71 -7.83 28.03
C THR A 383 6.32 -7.96 29.51
N MET A 384 7.12 -7.45 30.44
CA MET A 384 6.80 -7.50 31.86
C MET A 384 5.59 -6.63 32.21
N SER A 385 5.50 -5.41 31.66
CA SER A 385 4.30 -4.58 31.81
C SER A 385 3.05 -5.25 31.25
N VAL A 386 3.14 -5.98 30.13
CA VAL A 386 2.01 -6.76 29.60
C VAL A 386 1.64 -7.94 30.51
N TYR A 387 2.57 -8.59 31.22
CA TYR A 387 2.24 -9.57 32.25
C TYR A 387 1.52 -8.92 33.44
N GLU A 388 2.06 -7.82 33.98
CA GLU A 388 1.47 -7.08 35.10
C GLU A 388 0.06 -6.54 34.75
N GLU A 389 -0.12 -5.96 33.55
CA GLU A 389 -1.41 -5.51 33.02
C GLU A 389 -2.38 -6.68 32.74
N SER A 390 -1.87 -7.87 32.38
CA SER A 390 -2.66 -9.10 32.30
C SER A 390 -3.02 -9.68 33.68
N GLY A 391 -2.47 -9.10 34.75
CA GLY A 391 -2.66 -9.53 36.13
C GLY A 391 -1.83 -10.76 36.51
N PHE A 392 -0.71 -11.03 35.85
CA PHE A 392 0.25 -12.09 36.16
C PHE A 392 1.57 -11.50 36.67
N SER A 393 2.14 -12.11 37.70
CA SER A 393 3.39 -11.66 38.32
C SER A 393 4.65 -12.23 37.66
N SER A 394 4.54 -13.31 36.87
CA SER A 394 5.64 -13.88 36.11
C SER A 394 5.15 -14.73 34.92
N PRO A 395 6.02 -15.10 33.95
CA PRO A 395 5.70 -16.05 32.89
C PRO A 395 5.26 -17.42 33.43
N GLU A 396 5.89 -17.90 34.49
CA GLU A 396 5.59 -19.19 35.11
C GLU A 396 4.20 -19.21 35.75
N GLU A 397 3.71 -18.08 36.27
CA GLU A 397 2.32 -17.97 36.75
C GLU A 397 1.32 -18.11 35.60
N LEU A 398 1.61 -17.53 34.43
CA LEU A 398 0.79 -17.71 33.22
C LEU A 398 0.83 -19.15 32.71
N GLU A 399 2.00 -19.79 32.65
CA GLU A 399 2.12 -21.18 32.21
C GLU A 399 1.38 -22.15 33.15
N ALA A 400 1.49 -21.95 34.47
CA ALA A 400 0.73 -22.73 35.45
C ALA A 400 -0.79 -22.54 35.29
N ALA A 401 -1.24 -21.30 35.05
CA ALA A 401 -2.65 -21.00 34.81
C ALA A 401 -3.18 -21.61 33.49
N LEU A 402 -2.38 -21.58 32.41
CA LEU A 402 -2.70 -22.23 31.14
C LEU A 402 -2.74 -23.76 31.24
N ALA A 403 -1.83 -24.36 32.01
CA ALA A 403 -1.82 -25.80 32.28
C ALA A 403 -3.07 -26.23 33.07
N ALA A 404 -3.43 -25.47 34.11
CA ALA A 404 -4.66 -25.71 34.88
C ALA A 404 -5.92 -25.62 34.00
N ALA A 405 -6.07 -24.54 33.22
CA ALA A 405 -7.21 -24.37 32.32
C ALA A 405 -7.28 -25.45 31.22
N SER A 406 -6.13 -25.94 30.75
CA SER A 406 -6.06 -27.05 29.79
C SER A 406 -6.48 -28.40 30.41
N ALA A 407 -6.16 -28.62 31.68
CA ALA A 407 -6.63 -29.79 32.44
C ALA A 407 -8.15 -29.72 32.71
N GLU A 408 -8.67 -28.57 33.12
CA GLU A 408 -10.12 -28.35 33.29
C GLU A 408 -10.89 -28.55 31.98
N LEU A 409 -10.42 -27.97 30.87
CA LEU A 409 -11.01 -28.18 29.54
C LEU A 409 -10.99 -29.65 29.12
N SER A 410 -9.92 -30.38 29.43
CA SER A 410 -9.81 -31.83 29.16
C SER A 410 -10.83 -32.64 29.96
N ASN A 411 -11.06 -32.29 31.23
CA ASN A 411 -12.05 -32.93 32.09
C ASN A 411 -13.48 -32.64 31.60
N VAL A 412 -13.82 -31.37 31.34
CA VAL A 412 -15.14 -30.96 30.83
C VAL A 412 -15.45 -31.62 29.47
N HIS A 413 -14.45 -31.79 28.60
CA HIS A 413 -14.61 -32.50 27.34
C HIS A 413 -14.84 -34.01 27.53
N ALA A 414 -14.24 -34.64 28.55
CA ALA A 414 -14.52 -36.03 28.91
C ALA A 414 -15.93 -36.21 29.48
N GLU A 415 -16.40 -35.30 30.33
CA GLU A 415 -17.77 -35.27 30.84
C GLU A 415 -18.80 -35.07 29.72
N LEU A 416 -18.57 -34.11 28.82
CA LEU A 416 -19.41 -33.87 27.65
C LEU A 416 -19.56 -35.14 26.81
N LYS A 417 -18.46 -35.84 26.53
CA LYS A 417 -18.45 -37.09 25.76
C LYS A 417 -19.23 -38.21 26.46
N ALA A 418 -19.21 -38.27 27.79
CA ALA A 418 -20.03 -39.21 28.55
C ALA A 418 -21.53 -38.86 28.45
N VAL A 419 -21.89 -37.58 28.58
CA VAL A 419 -23.27 -37.09 28.38
C VAL A 419 -23.77 -37.41 26.97
N GLU A 420 -22.96 -37.19 25.93
CA GLU A 420 -23.29 -37.53 24.54
C GLU A 420 -23.57 -39.03 24.33
N SER A 421 -22.81 -39.92 24.98
CA SER A 421 -23.09 -41.37 24.94
C SER A 421 -24.46 -41.68 25.53
N THR A 422 -24.74 -41.21 26.75
CA THR A 422 -26.04 -41.49 27.40
C THR A 422 -27.22 -40.87 26.63
N LEU A 423 -27.01 -39.74 25.94
CA LEU A 423 -28.02 -39.13 25.07
C LEU A 423 -28.27 -39.99 23.80
N ARG A 424 -27.22 -40.60 23.25
CA ARG A 424 -27.33 -41.53 22.11
C ARG A 424 -28.07 -42.81 22.51
N GLU A 425 -27.69 -43.42 23.62
CA GLU A 425 -28.35 -44.59 24.21
C GLU A 425 -29.86 -44.32 24.45
N LYS A 426 -30.19 -43.18 25.07
CA LYS A 426 -31.59 -42.76 25.29
C LYS A 426 -32.36 -42.55 23.97
N LYS A 427 -31.73 -42.01 22.92
CA LYS A 427 -32.35 -41.87 21.59
C LYS A 427 -32.60 -43.22 20.92
N ASP A 428 -31.71 -44.20 21.10
CA ASP A 428 -31.91 -45.53 20.53
C ASP A 428 -32.94 -46.36 21.31
N LEU A 429 -33.01 -46.23 22.64
CA LEU A 429 -34.13 -46.73 23.45
C LEU A 429 -35.47 -46.09 23.03
N GLN A 430 -35.50 -44.78 22.76
CA GLN A 430 -36.70 -44.09 22.27
C GLN A 430 -37.18 -44.65 20.92
N LYS A 431 -36.26 -44.98 19.99
CA LYS A 431 -36.61 -45.65 18.72
C LYS A 431 -37.19 -47.04 18.96
N GLN A 432 -36.59 -47.83 19.86
CA GLN A 432 -37.08 -49.17 20.20
C GLN A 432 -38.49 -49.12 20.83
N LEU A 433 -38.74 -48.17 21.73
CA LEU A 433 -40.06 -47.94 22.31
C LEU A 433 -41.09 -47.56 21.24
N LEU A 434 -40.75 -46.62 20.34
CA LEU A 434 -41.62 -46.22 19.23
C LEU A 434 -41.86 -47.33 18.21
N ALA A 435 -40.90 -48.24 18.02
CA ALA A 435 -41.10 -49.44 17.20
C ALA A 435 -42.05 -50.41 17.88
N TYR A 436 -41.84 -50.73 19.17
CA TYR A 436 -42.71 -51.60 19.96
C TYR A 436 -44.15 -51.08 20.02
N ILE A 437 -44.37 -49.79 20.24
CA ILE A 437 -45.71 -49.17 20.23
C ILE A 437 -46.41 -49.36 18.88
N LYS A 438 -45.67 -49.42 17.76
CA LYS A 438 -46.22 -49.64 16.42
C LYS A 438 -46.44 -51.11 16.05
N THR A 439 -45.76 -52.05 16.72
CA THR A 439 -45.80 -53.49 16.39
C THR A 439 -46.50 -54.35 17.44
N LYS A 440 -46.81 -53.80 18.62
CA LYS A 440 -47.57 -54.50 19.65
C LYS A 440 -49.02 -54.74 19.16
N PRO A 441 -49.51 -56.00 19.12
CA PRO A 441 -50.94 -56.27 18.89
C PRO A 441 -51.78 -55.74 20.06
N ALA A 442 -53.07 -55.51 19.79
CA ALA A 442 -54.04 -54.99 20.75
C ALA A 442 -54.29 -55.95 21.93
#